data_AF-A0A7Y2WVN4-F1
#
_entry.id   AF-A0A7Y2WVN4-F1
#
_cell.length_a   1.000
_cell.length_b   1.000
_cell.length_c   1.000
_cell.angle_alpha   90.00
_cell.angle_beta   90.00
_cell.angle_gamma   90.00
#
_symmetry.space_group_name_H-M   'P 1'
#
loop_
_entity.id
_entity.type
_entity.pdbx_description
1 polymer ?
#
loop_
_entity_poly.entity_id
_entity_poly.type
_entity_poly.pdbx_seq_one_letter_code
_entity_poly.pdbx_strand_id
1 'polypeptide(L)'
;MDRLKQLDRFRRSLDGATSRRVILISAGSGMGKSWLLKQFANEAAGRGAPSVLIDFSDGQAYDVLTLVRRFRDSLGASHFNKLTVAINEATAPRLVISDNGGGGTGVSFGNSQIGDVRIGDVAGRNIIKDNLFIVQADNPLVIQVIEDRITQVFFECLGELEAIGPVLFLFDTYERTSQFGEGWSSNVTDRWITRELLTRVRDGRLRNTVVVLAGRRLPSFGAEWAEVVGMLPIEFFTQADVATYLRENRGLSNLTDIEVQTLYSAVQGSPQLLGIIGDNLEQAVRPGDDDDW
;
A
#
# COMPACT_ATOMS: atom_id res chain seq x y z
N MET A 1 -6.46 21.75 6.30
CA MET A 1 -7.42 21.17 7.27
C MET A 1 -6.65 20.35 8.30
N ASP A 2 -6.72 20.76 9.56
CA ASP A 2 -5.73 20.32 10.55
C ASP A 2 -6.07 18.99 11.23
N ARG A 3 -5.80 17.91 10.50
CA ARG A 3 -5.37 16.65 11.11
C ARG A 3 -3.94 16.78 11.69
N LEU A 4 -3.55 17.95 12.22
CA LEU A 4 -2.20 18.21 12.73
C LEU A 4 -1.83 17.30 13.88
N LYS A 5 -2.77 16.98 14.76
CA LYS A 5 -2.51 16.03 15.85
C LYS A 5 -2.17 14.65 15.29
N GLN A 6 -2.84 14.24 14.21
CA GLN A 6 -2.55 12.98 13.53
C GLN A 6 -1.21 13.03 12.79
N LEU A 7 -0.93 14.12 12.08
CA LEU A 7 0.35 14.35 11.41
C LEU A 7 1.52 14.43 12.40
N ASP A 8 1.37 15.11 13.53
CA ASP A 8 2.40 15.21 14.57
C ASP A 8 2.75 13.83 15.16
N ARG A 9 1.72 13.04 15.51
CA ARG A 9 1.94 11.66 15.97
C ARG A 9 2.64 10.81 14.92
N PHE A 10 2.22 10.93 13.66
CA PHE A 10 2.86 10.24 12.54
C PHE A 10 4.32 10.70 12.35
N ARG A 11 4.60 12.00 12.38
CA ARG A 11 5.95 12.57 12.28
C ARG A 11 6.86 12.03 13.38
N ARG A 12 6.38 12.02 14.63
CA ARG A 12 7.14 11.43 15.75
C ARG A 12 7.46 9.95 15.51
N SER A 13 6.53 9.19 14.92
CA SER A 13 6.77 7.80 14.53
C SER A 13 7.76 7.67 13.37
N LEU A 14 7.76 8.59 12.41
CA LEU A 14 8.69 8.55 11.29
C LEU A 14 10.10 9.00 11.68
N ASP A 15 10.21 10.00 12.56
CA ASP A 15 11.46 10.60 13.04
C ASP A 15 12.15 9.78 14.14
N GLY A 16 11.60 8.62 14.50
CA GLY A 16 12.19 7.78 15.52
C GLY A 16 11.80 8.15 16.97
N ALA A 17 11.13 9.28 17.20
CA ALA A 17 10.85 9.89 18.51
C ALA A 17 9.81 9.15 19.39
N THR A 18 9.26 8.03 18.92
CA THR A 18 8.39 7.13 19.67
C THR A 18 8.68 5.68 19.27
N SER A 19 8.43 4.72 20.15
CA SER A 19 8.48 3.28 19.81
C SER A 19 7.28 2.81 18.99
N ARG A 20 6.21 3.63 18.89
CA ARG A 20 4.97 3.29 18.19
C ARG A 20 5.19 3.35 16.67
N ARG A 21 5.59 2.23 16.08
CA ARG A 21 5.89 2.08 14.64
C ARG A 21 4.75 1.47 13.84
N VAL A 22 3.79 0.80 14.50
CA VAL A 22 2.58 0.29 13.86
C VAL A 22 1.42 1.20 14.26
N ILE A 23 0.85 1.93 13.31
CA ILE A 23 -0.22 2.89 13.54
C ILE A 23 -1.53 2.32 13.02
N LEU A 24 -2.56 2.29 13.86
CA LEU A 24 -3.87 1.77 13.52
C LEU A 24 -4.88 2.90 13.40
N ILE A 25 -5.53 2.96 12.25
CA ILE A 25 -6.56 3.94 11.93
C ILE A 25 -7.87 3.19 11.68
N SER A 26 -8.70 3.12 12.72
CA SER A 26 -10.05 2.56 12.61
C SER A 26 -11.07 3.70 12.57
N ALA A 27 -11.83 3.79 11.47
CA ALA A 27 -12.91 4.77 11.34
C ALA A 27 -13.97 4.31 10.32
N GLY A 28 -15.18 4.86 10.45
CA GLY A 28 -16.28 4.63 9.51
C GLY A 28 -15.98 5.03 8.06
N SER A 29 -16.88 4.67 7.15
CA SER A 29 -16.81 5.15 5.76
C SER A 29 -16.87 6.67 5.71
N GLY A 30 -16.16 7.29 4.77
CA GLY A 30 -16.23 8.75 4.56
C GLY A 30 -15.50 9.60 5.60
N MET A 31 -14.81 9.01 6.58
CA MET A 31 -14.08 9.74 7.64
C MET A 31 -12.74 10.35 7.18
N GLY A 32 -12.36 10.19 5.91
CA GLY A 32 -11.12 10.74 5.36
C GLY A 32 -9.86 9.92 5.63
N LYS A 33 -9.98 8.60 5.86
CA LYS A 33 -8.82 7.70 6.04
C LYS A 33 -7.84 7.75 4.85
N SER A 34 -8.35 7.52 3.64
CA SER A 34 -7.56 7.53 2.40
C SER A 34 -6.89 8.89 2.14
N TRP A 35 -7.60 9.99 2.46
CA TRP A 35 -7.02 11.33 2.38
C TRP A 35 -5.86 11.49 3.38
N LEU A 36 -6.03 11.03 4.63
CA LEU A 36 -4.98 11.11 5.65
C LEU A 36 -3.75 10.27 5.28
N LEU A 37 -3.94 9.07 4.71
CA LEU A 37 -2.83 8.25 4.22
C LEU A 37 -2.06 8.95 3.09
N LYS A 38 -2.76 9.61 2.15
CA LYS A 38 -2.10 10.43 1.13
C LYS A 38 -1.29 11.57 1.73
N GLN A 39 -1.79 12.22 2.80
CA GLN A 39 -1.02 13.23 3.52
C GLN A 39 0.22 12.63 4.19
N PHE A 40 0.14 11.42 4.76
CA PHE A 40 1.31 10.73 5.31
C PHE A 40 2.34 10.38 4.25
N ALA A 41 1.90 9.92 3.07
CA ALA A 41 2.79 9.67 1.94
C ALA A 41 3.51 10.95 1.48
N ASN A 42 2.78 12.07 1.37
CA ASN A 42 3.35 13.37 1.00
C ASN A 42 4.35 13.88 2.05
N GLU A 43 4.03 13.74 3.33
CA GLU A 43 4.92 14.12 4.44
C GLU A 43 6.19 13.26 4.43
N ALA A 44 6.08 11.96 4.19
CA ALA A 44 7.22 11.06 4.06
C ALA A 44 8.09 11.42 2.85
N ALA A 45 7.48 11.67 1.69
CA ALA A 45 8.19 12.12 0.50
C ALA A 45 8.94 13.45 0.72
N GLY A 46 8.32 14.41 1.42
CA GLY A 46 8.96 15.67 1.81
C GLY A 46 10.19 15.51 2.72
N ARG A 47 10.31 14.35 3.39
CA ARG A 47 11.46 13.97 4.23
C ARG A 47 12.43 13.01 3.53
N GLY A 48 12.19 12.69 2.26
CA GLY A 48 12.97 11.69 1.51
C GLY A 48 12.77 10.24 1.97
N ALA A 49 11.71 9.96 2.73
CA ALA A 49 11.39 8.62 3.21
C ALA A 49 10.63 7.85 2.12
N PRO A 50 11.17 6.74 1.57
CA PRO A 50 10.46 5.93 0.59
C PRO A 50 9.19 5.34 1.21
N SER A 51 8.11 5.38 0.44
CA SER A 51 6.79 4.96 0.92
C SER A 51 6.04 4.11 -0.09
N VAL A 52 5.19 3.23 0.42
CA VAL A 52 4.26 2.45 -0.40
C VAL A 52 2.85 2.59 0.14
N LEU A 53 1.89 2.83 -0.76
CA LEU A 53 0.46 2.87 -0.47
C LEU A 53 -0.25 1.75 -1.25
N ILE A 54 -0.87 0.84 -0.53
CA ILE A 54 -1.71 -0.23 -1.08
C ILE A 54 -3.15 0.02 -0.64
N ASP A 55 -4.06 0.08 -1.61
CA ASP A 55 -5.50 0.11 -1.36
C ASP A 55 -6.08 -1.26 -1.72
N PHE A 56 -6.51 -2.02 -0.71
CA PHE A 56 -7.09 -3.35 -0.93
C PHE A 56 -8.51 -3.32 -1.52
N SER A 57 -9.04 -2.13 -1.84
CA SER A 57 -10.27 -1.97 -2.62
C SER A 57 -10.06 -1.88 -4.13
N ASP A 58 -8.80 -1.94 -4.60
CA ASP A 58 -8.41 -1.82 -6.02
C ASP A 58 -8.81 -3.00 -6.93
N GLY A 59 -9.42 -4.05 -6.36
CA GLY A 59 -9.86 -5.23 -7.09
C GLY A 59 -8.75 -6.24 -7.41
N GLN A 60 -7.52 -6.02 -6.94
CA GLN A 60 -6.40 -6.94 -7.16
C GLN A 60 -6.41 -8.08 -6.14
N ALA A 61 -6.15 -9.29 -6.61
CA ALA A 61 -5.87 -10.44 -5.75
C ALA A 61 -4.39 -10.43 -5.39
N TYR A 62 -4.07 -9.99 -4.17
CA TYR A 62 -2.69 -9.98 -3.68
C TYR A 62 -2.29 -11.39 -3.21
N ASP A 63 -1.23 -11.93 -3.80
CA ASP A 63 -0.40 -13.00 -3.24
C ASP A 63 0.94 -12.44 -2.76
N VAL A 64 1.82 -13.29 -2.23
CA VAL A 64 3.14 -12.86 -1.71
C VAL A 64 3.98 -12.21 -2.81
N LEU A 65 4.01 -12.79 -4.00
CA LEU A 65 4.80 -12.29 -5.13
C LEU A 65 4.32 -10.91 -5.60
N THR A 66 3.02 -10.76 -5.79
CA THR A 66 2.40 -9.51 -6.23
C THR A 66 2.63 -8.41 -5.19
N LEU A 67 2.49 -8.75 -3.91
CA LEU A 67 2.72 -7.80 -2.82
C LEU A 67 4.17 -7.32 -2.76
N VAL A 68 5.13 -8.26 -2.80
CA VAL A 68 6.57 -7.94 -2.75
C VAL A 68 7.03 -7.17 -3.99
N ARG A 69 6.51 -7.50 -5.18
CA ARG A 69 6.75 -6.70 -6.41
C ARG A 69 6.19 -5.28 -6.27
N ARG A 70 4.98 -5.14 -5.73
CA ARG A 70 4.37 -3.83 -5.50
C ARG A 70 5.20 -2.97 -4.53
N PHE A 71 5.72 -3.58 -3.46
CA PHE A 71 6.62 -2.89 -2.53
C PHE A 71 7.92 -2.48 -3.21
N ARG A 72 8.58 -3.39 -3.93
CA ARG A 72 9.79 -3.10 -4.70
C ARG A 72 9.63 -1.87 -5.59
N ASP A 73 8.56 -1.87 -6.39
CA ASP A 73 8.34 -0.82 -7.39
C ASP A 73 8.04 0.53 -6.74
N SER A 74 7.34 0.52 -5.61
CA SER A 74 6.97 1.75 -4.89
C SER A 74 8.14 2.32 -4.04
N LEU A 75 8.94 1.45 -3.43
CA LEU A 75 10.07 1.84 -2.56
C LEU A 75 11.35 2.15 -3.35
N GLY A 76 11.35 1.91 -4.66
CA GLY A 76 12.48 2.15 -5.56
C GLY A 76 13.20 0.85 -5.92
N ALA A 77 12.96 0.35 -7.14
CA ALA A 77 13.44 -0.95 -7.59
C ALA A 77 14.97 -1.12 -7.53
N SER A 78 15.74 -0.02 -7.61
CA SER A 78 17.20 -0.02 -7.47
C SER A 78 17.70 -0.56 -6.13
N HIS A 79 16.92 -0.41 -5.05
CA HIS A 79 17.26 -0.94 -3.73
C HIS A 79 16.99 -2.45 -3.59
N PHE A 80 16.39 -3.06 -4.60
CA PHE A 80 15.85 -4.41 -4.55
C PHE A 80 16.35 -5.26 -5.74
N ASN A 81 17.58 -5.00 -6.21
CA ASN A 81 18.18 -5.77 -7.30
C ASN A 81 18.31 -7.25 -6.94
N LYS A 82 18.70 -7.58 -5.70
CA LYS A 82 18.79 -8.96 -5.20
C LYS A 82 17.43 -9.66 -5.26
N LEU A 83 16.37 -8.95 -4.89
CA LEU A 83 15.00 -9.45 -4.99
C LEU A 83 14.58 -9.70 -6.44
N THR A 84 14.91 -8.79 -7.36
CA THR A 84 14.63 -8.99 -8.79
C THR A 84 15.32 -10.23 -9.34
N VAL A 85 16.59 -10.47 -8.95
CA VAL A 85 17.30 -11.71 -9.30
C VAL A 85 16.60 -12.93 -8.71
N ALA A 86 16.25 -12.91 -7.43
CA ALA A 86 15.56 -14.03 -6.76
C ALA A 86 14.20 -14.35 -7.40
N ILE A 87 13.42 -13.33 -7.77
CA ILE A 87 12.15 -13.49 -8.50
C ILE A 87 12.42 -14.10 -9.88
N ASN A 88 13.36 -13.55 -10.64
CA ASN A 88 13.67 -14.03 -11.99
C ASN A 88 14.15 -15.48 -11.98
N GLU A 89 14.99 -15.88 -11.02
CA GLU A 89 15.42 -17.27 -10.84
C GLU A 89 14.25 -18.20 -10.48
N ALA A 90 13.31 -17.72 -9.65
CA ALA A 90 12.14 -18.49 -9.26
C ALA A 90 11.11 -18.64 -10.39
N THR A 91 11.04 -17.66 -11.30
CA THR A 91 10.10 -17.64 -12.43
C THR A 91 10.73 -18.07 -13.75
N ALA A 92 12.04 -18.33 -13.80
CA ALA A 92 12.72 -18.76 -15.02
C ALA A 92 12.20 -20.15 -15.45
N PRO A 93 11.89 -20.35 -16.74
CA PRO A 93 11.49 -21.66 -17.24
C PRO A 93 12.63 -22.65 -17.02
N ARG A 94 12.36 -23.74 -16.29
CA ARG A 94 13.33 -24.83 -16.10
C ARG A 94 13.45 -25.61 -17.40
N LEU A 95 14.56 -25.44 -18.11
CA LEU A 95 14.92 -26.27 -19.24
C LEU A 95 15.32 -27.66 -18.71
N VAL A 96 14.48 -28.67 -18.92
CA VAL A 96 14.83 -30.07 -18.68
C VAL A 96 15.47 -30.59 -19.97
N ILE A 97 16.79 -30.66 -20.01
CA ILE A 97 17.50 -31.34 -21.11
C ILE A 97 17.44 -32.83 -20.81
N SER A 98 16.50 -33.53 -21.44
CA SER A 98 16.49 -35.00 -21.43
C SER A 98 17.47 -35.50 -22.49
N ASP A 99 18.65 -35.92 -22.05
CA ASP A 99 19.65 -36.56 -22.90
C ASP A 99 19.25 -38.02 -23.14
N ASN A 100 18.41 -38.26 -24.13
CA ASN A 100 18.18 -39.61 -24.64
C ASN A 100 19.35 -39.93 -25.57
N GLY A 101 20.32 -40.69 -25.07
CA GLY A 101 21.60 -41.04 -25.70
C GLY A 101 21.52 -41.66 -27.11
N GLY A 102 21.13 -40.85 -28.08
CA GLY A 102 20.94 -41.21 -29.48
C GLY A 102 20.92 -39.98 -30.37
N GLY A 103 22.11 -39.43 -30.66
CA GLY A 103 22.41 -38.73 -31.92
C GLY A 103 21.58 -37.49 -32.31
N GLY A 104 20.83 -36.86 -31.40
CA GLY A 104 20.09 -35.63 -31.70
C GLY A 104 19.76 -34.84 -30.43
N THR A 105 20.35 -33.67 -30.28
CA THR A 105 20.07 -32.73 -29.18
C THR A 105 18.68 -32.12 -29.37
N GLY A 106 17.64 -32.84 -28.96
CA GLY A 106 16.27 -32.33 -28.93
C GLY A 106 16.02 -31.53 -27.66
N VAL A 107 15.91 -30.20 -27.76
CA VAL A 107 15.47 -29.35 -26.65
C VAL A 107 13.95 -29.46 -26.56
N SER A 108 13.43 -30.19 -25.58
CA SER A 108 12.00 -30.29 -25.33
C SER A 108 11.57 -29.20 -24.36
N PHE A 109 10.76 -28.25 -24.84
CA PHE A 109 10.10 -27.26 -23.99
C PHE A 109 8.76 -27.84 -23.52
N GLY A 110 8.55 -27.88 -22.21
CA GLY A 110 7.32 -28.41 -21.62
C GLY A 110 6.07 -27.76 -22.21
N ASN A 111 5.22 -28.58 -22.85
CA ASN A 111 3.81 -28.35 -23.23
C ASN A 111 3.41 -27.07 -23.99
N SER A 112 4.33 -26.28 -24.52
CA SER A 112 3.98 -25.13 -25.37
C SER A 112 4.34 -25.44 -26.82
N GLN A 113 3.34 -25.73 -27.65
CA GLN A 113 3.50 -25.73 -29.10
C GLN A 113 3.83 -24.31 -29.56
N ILE A 114 5.12 -24.03 -29.77
CA ILE A 114 5.59 -22.81 -30.43
C ILE A 114 6.10 -23.23 -31.80
N GLY A 115 5.44 -22.71 -32.85
CA GLY A 115 5.92 -22.83 -34.22
C GLY A 115 7.30 -22.20 -34.38
N ASP A 116 8.14 -22.88 -35.13
CA ASP A 116 9.51 -22.54 -35.58
C ASP A 116 9.91 -21.05 -35.42
N VAL A 117 10.61 -20.73 -34.33
CA VAL A 117 11.28 -19.42 -34.16
C VAL A 117 12.76 -19.60 -34.46
N ARG A 118 13.17 -19.17 -35.65
CA ARG A 118 14.57 -19.13 -36.08
C ARG A 118 15.31 -18.01 -35.34
N ILE A 119 16.47 -18.37 -34.78
CA ILE A 119 17.44 -17.47 -34.16
C ILE A 119 18.03 -16.57 -35.24
N GLY A 120 17.42 -15.40 -35.45
CA GLY A 120 17.87 -14.43 -36.44
C GLY A 120 17.34 -13.00 -36.25
N ASP A 121 16.42 -12.76 -35.32
CA ASP A 121 15.76 -11.47 -35.17
C ASP A 121 15.78 -11.00 -33.69
N VAL A 122 16.98 -10.68 -33.20
CA VAL A 122 17.18 -9.99 -31.91
C VAL A 122 17.92 -8.69 -32.16
N ALA A 123 17.34 -7.85 -33.02
CA ALA A 123 17.77 -6.48 -33.22
C ALA A 123 16.58 -5.55 -32.95
N GLY A 124 16.49 -5.10 -31.70
CA GLY A 124 15.81 -3.87 -31.33
C GLY A 124 14.30 -3.81 -31.57
N ARG A 125 13.52 -4.28 -30.59
CA ARG A 125 12.32 -3.58 -30.08
C ARG A 125 11.62 -4.40 -28.99
N ASN A 126 11.33 -3.70 -27.90
CA ASN A 126 10.39 -4.02 -26.83
C ASN A 126 9.25 -4.97 -27.23
N ILE A 127 9.34 -6.26 -26.87
CA ILE A 127 8.18 -7.09 -26.50
C ILE A 127 8.64 -8.12 -25.46
N ILE A 128 8.91 -7.68 -24.23
CA ILE A 128 8.70 -8.56 -23.07
C ILE A 128 7.29 -8.21 -22.61
N LYS A 129 6.29 -8.88 -23.17
CA LYS A 129 4.99 -8.97 -22.52
C LYS A 129 5.25 -9.73 -21.23
N ASP A 130 4.97 -9.08 -20.10
CA ASP A 130 4.92 -9.69 -18.78
C ASP A 130 4.05 -10.94 -18.85
N ASN A 131 4.70 -12.07 -19.10
CA ASN A 131 4.08 -13.33 -18.84
C ASN A 131 4.03 -13.42 -17.32
N LEU A 132 2.85 -13.14 -16.79
CA LEU A 132 2.37 -13.61 -15.50
C LEU A 132 2.41 -15.15 -15.54
N PHE A 133 3.61 -15.73 -15.58
CA PHE A 133 3.80 -17.16 -15.48
C PHE A 133 3.46 -17.51 -14.05
N ILE A 134 2.29 -18.12 -13.89
CA ILE A 134 1.98 -19.02 -12.80
C ILE A 134 3.23 -19.88 -12.61
N VAL A 135 3.84 -19.81 -11.44
CA VAL A 135 4.95 -20.71 -11.06
C VAL A 135 4.41 -22.12 -11.27
N GLN A 136 4.76 -22.75 -12.39
CA GLN A 136 4.44 -24.14 -12.70
C GLN A 136 5.32 -25.04 -11.84
N ALA A 137 5.10 -24.98 -10.53
CA ALA A 137 5.51 -26.01 -9.62
C ALA A 137 4.24 -26.77 -9.25
N ASP A 138 4.05 -27.96 -9.83
CA ASP A 138 2.96 -28.88 -9.46
C ASP A 138 3.06 -29.38 -8.01
N ASN A 139 4.03 -28.87 -7.24
CA ASN A 139 4.29 -29.23 -5.86
C ASN A 139 4.14 -27.99 -4.94
N PRO A 140 3.15 -27.98 -4.02
CA PRO A 140 2.93 -26.86 -3.11
C PRO A 140 4.12 -26.58 -2.18
N LEU A 141 4.95 -27.59 -1.88
CA LEU A 141 6.18 -27.40 -1.09
C LEU A 141 7.21 -26.55 -1.83
N VAL A 142 7.29 -26.66 -3.16
CA VAL A 142 8.23 -25.88 -3.96
C VAL A 142 7.79 -24.42 -4.02
N ILE A 143 6.48 -24.17 -4.14
CA ILE A 143 5.91 -22.81 -4.09
C ILE A 143 6.25 -22.17 -2.74
N GLN A 144 6.04 -22.89 -1.63
CA GLN A 144 6.36 -22.39 -0.30
C GLN A 144 7.84 -22.06 -0.14
N VAL A 145 8.75 -22.94 -0.58
CA VAL A 145 10.20 -22.68 -0.52
C VAL A 145 10.58 -21.44 -1.35
N ILE A 146 9.93 -21.24 -2.50
CA ILE A 146 10.13 -20.05 -3.33
C ILE A 146 9.63 -18.79 -2.61
N GLU A 147 8.42 -18.83 -2.03
CA GLU A 147 7.85 -17.71 -1.27
C GLU A 147 8.70 -17.35 -0.06
N ASP A 148 9.20 -18.35 0.68
CA ASP A 148 10.09 -18.16 1.83
C ASP A 148 11.41 -17.51 1.39
N ARG A 149 12.02 -18.00 0.30
CA ARG A 149 13.24 -17.40 -0.27
C ARG A 149 13.01 -15.95 -0.70
N ILE A 150 11.92 -15.67 -1.39
CA ILE A 150 11.60 -14.33 -1.88
C ILE A 150 11.32 -13.38 -0.71
N THR A 151 10.58 -13.85 0.29
CA THR A 151 10.30 -13.11 1.53
C THR A 151 11.60 -12.78 2.27
N GLN A 152 12.51 -13.75 2.40
CA GLN A 152 13.82 -13.53 3.02
C GLN A 152 14.61 -12.44 2.28
N VAL A 153 14.77 -12.58 0.96
CA VAL A 153 15.54 -11.61 0.15
C VAL A 153 14.89 -10.22 0.17
N PHE A 154 13.56 -10.15 0.19
CA PHE A 154 12.85 -8.88 0.36
C PHE A 154 13.25 -8.19 1.66
N PHE A 155 13.25 -8.90 2.79
CA PHE A 155 13.62 -8.30 4.08
C PHE A 155 15.11 -7.99 4.21
N GLU A 156 16.00 -8.71 3.52
CA GLU A 156 17.40 -8.32 3.40
C GLU A 156 17.55 -6.97 2.68
N CYS A 157 16.87 -6.80 1.55
CA CYS A 157 16.87 -5.53 0.81
C CYS A 157 16.20 -4.40 1.62
N LEU A 158 15.09 -4.69 2.31
CA LEU A 158 14.41 -3.71 3.16
C LEU A 158 15.30 -3.30 4.34
N GLY A 159 16.06 -4.23 4.92
CA GLY A 159 17.05 -3.95 5.96
C GLY A 159 18.14 -3.00 5.48
N GLU A 160 18.64 -3.19 4.27
CA GLU A 160 19.61 -2.27 3.64
C GLU A 160 18.99 -0.89 3.38
N LEU A 161 17.73 -0.84 2.95
CA LEU A 161 17.01 0.42 2.71
C LEU A 161 16.76 1.19 4.01
N GLU A 162 16.29 0.52 5.06
CA GLU A 162 15.97 1.18 6.33
C GLU A 162 17.20 1.64 7.12
N ALA A 163 18.38 1.09 6.80
CA ALA A 163 19.65 1.56 7.33
C ALA A 163 20.02 2.96 6.81
N ILE A 164 19.48 3.38 5.66
CA ILE A 164 19.70 4.71 5.07
C ILE A 164 18.75 5.74 5.70
N GLY A 165 17.52 5.35 5.99
CA GLY A 165 16.49 6.25 6.51
C GLY A 165 15.16 5.55 6.77
N PRO A 166 14.13 6.29 7.21
CA PRO A 166 12.84 5.70 7.52
C PRO A 166 12.10 5.22 6.27
N VAL A 167 11.37 4.10 6.41
CA VAL A 167 10.55 3.50 5.34
C VAL A 167 9.09 3.43 5.80
N LEU A 168 8.16 3.76 4.89
CA LEU A 168 6.73 3.83 5.23
C LEU A 168 5.88 2.83 4.43
N PHE A 169 5.10 2.02 5.14
CA PHE A 169 4.04 1.18 4.56
C PHE A 169 2.67 1.72 4.96
N LEU A 170 1.82 1.98 3.97
CA LEU A 170 0.45 2.44 4.15
C LEU A 170 -0.49 1.42 3.53
N PHE A 171 -1.38 0.87 4.35
CA PHE A 171 -2.40 -0.07 3.91
C PHE A 171 -3.79 0.52 4.12
N ASP A 172 -4.50 0.78 3.04
CA ASP A 172 -5.87 1.30 3.05
C ASP A 172 -6.88 0.17 2.81
N THR A 173 -8.10 0.39 3.28
CA THR A 173 -9.20 -0.57 3.23
C THR A 173 -8.78 -1.96 3.76
N TYR A 174 -8.01 -1.99 4.86
CA TYR A 174 -7.34 -3.20 5.35
C TYR A 174 -8.30 -4.35 5.67
N GLU A 175 -9.56 -4.07 6.02
CA GLU A 175 -10.59 -5.09 6.25
C GLU A 175 -10.79 -6.05 5.07
N ARG A 176 -10.43 -5.64 3.84
CA ARG A 176 -10.50 -6.48 2.63
C ARG A 176 -9.48 -7.63 2.61
N THR A 177 -8.47 -7.58 3.48
CA THR A 177 -7.51 -8.68 3.67
C THR A 177 -8.06 -9.79 4.59
N SER A 178 -9.27 -9.61 5.14
CA SER A 178 -9.98 -10.63 5.89
C SER A 178 -11.15 -11.21 5.10
N GLN A 179 -11.48 -12.48 5.31
CA GLN A 179 -12.66 -13.10 4.69
C GLN A 179 -13.95 -12.52 5.29
N PHE A 180 -15.00 -12.45 4.47
CA PHE A 180 -16.31 -11.93 4.85
C PHE A 180 -16.95 -12.76 5.98
N GLY A 181 -17.26 -12.12 7.11
CA GLY A 181 -17.94 -12.70 8.27
C GLY A 181 -17.90 -11.81 9.51
N GLU A 182 -18.51 -12.25 10.60
CA GLU A 182 -18.49 -11.54 11.89
C GLU A 182 -17.10 -11.56 12.55
N GLY A 183 -16.29 -12.60 12.28
CA GLY A 183 -14.90 -12.73 12.76
C GLY A 183 -13.84 -12.20 11.79
N TRP A 184 -12.60 -11.99 12.26
CA TRP A 184 -11.44 -11.72 11.40
C TRP A 184 -10.81 -13.05 10.98
N SER A 185 -10.91 -13.41 9.70
CA SER A 185 -10.26 -14.60 9.12
C SER A 185 -9.18 -14.16 8.13
N SER A 186 -7.92 -14.30 8.52
CA SER A 186 -6.75 -13.84 7.76
C SER A 186 -6.61 -14.58 6.42
N ASN A 187 -6.52 -13.85 5.31
CA ASN A 187 -6.11 -14.41 4.03
C ASN A 187 -4.56 -14.52 3.92
N VAL A 188 -4.04 -14.91 2.76
CA VAL A 188 -2.58 -15.01 2.53
C VAL A 188 -1.88 -13.66 2.76
N THR A 189 -2.45 -12.57 2.25
CA THR A 189 -1.94 -11.20 2.39
C THR A 189 -1.91 -10.74 3.85
N ASP A 190 -3.00 -10.88 4.59
CA ASP A 190 -3.05 -10.51 6.01
C ASP A 190 -2.06 -11.33 6.83
N ARG A 191 -1.93 -12.64 6.56
CA ARG A 191 -0.93 -13.48 7.22
C ARG A 191 0.48 -13.02 6.92
N TRP A 192 0.80 -12.69 5.67
CA TRP A 192 2.13 -12.19 5.32
C TRP A 192 2.40 -10.85 6.01
N ILE A 193 1.47 -9.90 5.97
CA ILE A 193 1.65 -8.58 6.61
C ILE A 193 1.83 -8.74 8.11
N THR A 194 0.96 -9.51 8.78
CA THR A 194 1.00 -9.67 10.24
C THR A 194 2.17 -10.51 10.73
N ARG A 195 2.43 -11.67 10.11
CA ARG A 195 3.45 -12.63 10.55
C ARG A 195 4.84 -12.31 10.05
N GLU A 196 4.97 -11.68 8.88
CA GLU A 196 6.28 -11.34 8.33
C GLU A 196 6.67 -9.89 8.62
N LEU A 197 5.89 -8.93 8.13
CA LEU A 197 6.23 -7.51 8.22
C LEU A 197 6.07 -6.97 9.65
N LEU A 198 4.87 -7.02 10.21
CA LEU A 198 4.58 -6.44 11.52
C LEU A 198 5.38 -7.12 12.64
N THR A 199 5.55 -8.44 12.57
CA THR A 199 6.33 -9.19 13.56
C THR A 199 7.79 -8.75 13.58
N ARG A 200 8.41 -8.48 12.42
CA ARG A 200 9.78 -7.94 12.35
C ARG A 200 9.89 -6.52 12.91
N VAL A 201 8.86 -5.69 12.73
CA VAL A 201 8.79 -4.36 13.36
C VAL A 201 8.68 -4.48 14.87
N ARG A 202 7.80 -5.36 15.38
CA ARG A 202 7.64 -5.64 16.81
C ARG A 202 8.94 -6.14 17.45
N ASP A 203 9.61 -7.08 16.79
CA ASP A 203 10.83 -7.71 17.30
C ASP A 203 12.08 -6.81 17.13
N GLY A 204 11.91 -5.58 16.64
CA GLY A 204 12.98 -4.60 16.49
C GLY A 204 14.00 -4.95 15.41
N ARG A 205 13.63 -5.83 14.47
CA ARG A 205 14.42 -6.17 13.27
C ARG A 205 14.24 -5.14 12.15
N LEU A 206 13.16 -4.36 12.21
CA LEU A 206 12.88 -3.23 11.32
C LEU A 206 12.61 -1.98 12.16
N ARG A 207 13.66 -1.24 12.52
CA ARG A 207 13.59 -0.16 13.54
C ARG A 207 13.18 1.19 12.95
N ASN A 208 13.49 1.38 11.68
CA ASN A 208 13.22 2.60 10.93
C ASN A 208 12.01 2.43 9.99
N THR A 209 11.31 1.31 10.09
CA THR A 209 10.09 1.06 9.33
C THR A 209 8.85 1.46 10.12
N VAL A 210 7.98 2.27 9.52
CA VAL A 210 6.65 2.63 10.04
C VAL A 210 5.58 1.95 9.19
N VAL A 211 4.59 1.35 9.82
CA VAL A 211 3.47 0.69 9.15
C VAL A 211 2.16 1.31 9.62
N VAL A 212 1.28 1.67 8.69
CA VAL A 212 -0.05 2.22 8.98
C VAL A 212 -1.11 1.28 8.42
N LEU A 213 -1.98 0.75 9.29
CA LEU A 213 -3.16 -0.02 8.89
C LEU A 213 -4.39 0.87 9.02
N ALA A 214 -5.05 1.19 7.91
CA ALA A 214 -6.29 1.95 7.89
C ALA A 214 -7.44 1.07 7.40
N GLY A 215 -8.55 1.10 8.14
CA GLY A 215 -9.71 0.30 7.80
C GLY A 215 -10.94 0.67 8.61
N ARG A 216 -12.07 0.06 8.26
CA ARG A 216 -13.28 0.05 9.12
C ARG A 216 -13.15 -0.97 10.24
N ARG A 217 -12.44 -2.06 9.96
CA ARG A 217 -12.09 -3.14 10.88
C ARG A 217 -10.62 -3.45 10.72
N LEU A 218 -9.95 -3.73 11.83
CA LEU A 218 -8.53 -4.05 11.87
C LEU A 218 -8.32 -5.31 12.73
N PRO A 219 -7.22 -6.05 12.53
CA PRO A 219 -6.88 -7.17 13.39
C PRO A 219 -6.66 -6.69 14.83
N SER A 220 -6.99 -7.55 15.79
CA SER A 220 -6.72 -7.32 17.20
C SER A 220 -5.27 -7.70 17.53
N PHE A 221 -4.61 -6.90 18.35
CA PHE A 221 -3.24 -7.13 18.78
C PHE A 221 -3.19 -7.43 20.27
N GLY A 222 -2.43 -8.47 20.65
CA GLY A 222 -2.23 -8.85 22.05
C GLY A 222 -1.32 -7.89 22.82
N ALA A 223 -1.12 -8.17 24.11
CA ALA A 223 -0.31 -7.34 25.00
C ALA A 223 1.15 -7.20 24.54
N GLU A 224 1.67 -8.19 23.82
CA GLU A 224 3.02 -8.19 23.26
C GLU A 224 3.26 -7.09 22.21
N TRP A 225 2.19 -6.46 21.71
CA TRP A 225 2.27 -5.36 20.75
C TRP A 225 2.15 -3.98 21.41
N ALA A 226 1.92 -3.92 22.72
CA ALA A 226 1.54 -2.70 23.42
C ALA A 226 2.59 -1.59 23.33
N GLU A 227 3.87 -1.89 23.09
CA GLU A 227 4.93 -0.88 22.96
C GLU A 227 5.08 -0.32 21.54
N VAL A 228 4.69 -1.10 20.52
CA VAL A 228 4.94 -0.81 19.11
C VAL A 228 3.67 -0.39 18.35
N VAL A 229 2.49 -0.81 18.79
CA VAL A 229 1.21 -0.49 18.15
C VAL A 229 0.59 0.74 18.78
N GLY A 230 0.25 1.78 18.00
CA GLY A 230 -0.48 2.96 18.46
C GLY A 230 -1.81 3.12 17.73
N MET A 231 -2.89 3.37 18.48
CA MET A 231 -4.18 3.76 17.89
C MET A 231 -4.16 5.26 17.55
N LEU A 232 -4.58 5.57 16.32
CA LEU A 232 -4.74 6.93 15.85
C LEU A 232 -6.21 7.20 15.50
N PRO A 233 -6.99 7.75 16.44
CA PRO A 233 -8.40 8.00 16.22
C PRO A 233 -8.60 9.10 15.17
N ILE A 234 -9.62 8.90 14.35
CA ILE A 234 -10.13 9.90 13.42
C ILE A 234 -11.57 10.22 13.83
N GLU A 235 -11.75 11.43 14.31
CA GLU A 235 -13.05 11.93 14.77
C GLU A 235 -13.75 12.74 13.68
N PHE A 236 -15.06 12.90 13.85
CA PHE A 236 -15.85 13.86 13.08
C PHE A 236 -15.33 15.27 13.32
N PHE A 237 -15.58 16.15 12.35
CA PHE A 237 -15.22 17.54 12.50
C PHE A 237 -16.11 18.23 13.52
N THR A 238 -15.52 19.10 14.32
CA THR A 238 -16.26 20.05 15.14
C THR A 238 -16.82 21.15 14.25
N GLN A 239 -17.77 21.94 14.78
CA GLN A 239 -18.27 23.11 14.06
C GLN A 239 -17.14 24.09 13.68
N ALA A 240 -16.15 24.25 14.57
CA ALA A 240 -14.98 25.09 14.32
C ALA A 240 -14.14 24.55 13.15
N ASP A 241 -13.91 23.24 13.09
CA ASP A 241 -13.19 22.61 11.98
C ASP A 241 -13.93 22.79 10.64
N VAL A 242 -15.26 22.72 10.64
CA VAL A 242 -16.10 22.99 9.45
C VAL A 242 -15.98 24.45 9.01
N ALA A 243 -16.02 25.39 9.95
CA ALA A 243 -15.84 26.82 9.67
C ALA A 243 -14.50 27.09 8.98
N THR A 244 -13.41 26.61 9.57
CA THR A 244 -12.06 26.74 9.04
C THR A 244 -11.94 26.10 7.66
N TYR A 245 -12.49 24.89 7.46
CA TYR A 245 -12.42 24.23 6.16
C TYR A 245 -13.13 25.00 5.05
N LEU A 246 -14.36 25.46 5.28
CA LEU A 246 -15.12 26.18 4.26
C LEU A 246 -14.51 27.54 3.97
N ARG A 247 -14.14 28.30 4.99
CA ARG A 247 -13.63 29.67 4.82
C ARG A 247 -12.21 29.70 4.27
N GLU A 248 -11.29 28.92 4.86
CA GLU A 248 -9.86 29.02 4.57
C GLU A 248 -9.43 28.08 3.45
N ASN A 249 -9.90 26.82 3.44
CA ASN A 249 -9.43 25.85 2.44
C ASN A 249 -10.24 25.90 1.14
N ARG A 250 -11.51 26.30 1.20
CA ARG A 250 -12.41 26.40 0.03
C ARG A 250 -12.64 27.82 -0.45
N GLY A 251 -12.05 28.81 0.21
CA GLY A 251 -12.17 30.22 -0.19
C GLY A 251 -13.57 30.81 0.01
N LEU A 252 -14.45 30.14 0.75
CA LEU A 252 -15.81 30.61 1.06
C LEU A 252 -15.78 31.54 2.29
N SER A 253 -14.88 32.53 2.26
CA SER A 253 -14.64 33.46 3.38
C SER A 253 -15.87 34.30 3.76
N ASN A 254 -16.82 34.45 2.83
CA ASN A 254 -18.04 35.23 3.01
C ASN A 254 -19.13 34.52 3.83
N LEU A 255 -18.97 33.23 4.14
CA LEU A 255 -19.97 32.47 4.91
C LEU A 255 -20.05 32.98 6.35
N THR A 256 -21.25 33.36 6.77
CA THR A 256 -21.56 33.77 8.14
C THR A 256 -21.54 32.60 9.11
N ASP A 257 -21.39 32.87 10.42
CA ASP A 257 -21.40 31.81 11.44
C ASP A 257 -22.73 31.04 11.50
N ILE A 258 -23.84 31.69 11.14
CA ILE A 258 -25.18 31.07 11.08
C ILE A 258 -25.25 30.06 9.92
N GLU A 259 -24.73 30.43 8.75
CA GLU A 259 -24.67 29.52 7.60
C GLU A 259 -23.75 28.33 7.90
N VAL A 260 -22.59 28.58 8.52
CA VAL A 260 -21.69 27.51 8.96
C VAL A 260 -22.37 26.57 9.97
N GLN A 261 -23.14 27.11 10.94
CA GLN A 261 -23.87 26.29 11.90
C GLN A 261 -24.97 25.46 11.23
N THR A 262 -25.65 26.03 10.24
CA THR A 262 -26.68 25.33 9.46
C THR A 262 -26.07 24.19 8.65
N LEU A 263 -24.95 24.45 7.97
CA LEU A 263 -24.19 23.43 7.23
C LEU A 263 -23.66 22.35 8.17
N TYR A 264 -23.12 22.73 9.34
CA TYR A 264 -22.65 21.79 10.35
C TYR A 264 -23.77 20.85 10.82
N SER A 265 -24.96 21.39 11.07
CA SER A 265 -26.13 20.60 11.49
C SER A 265 -26.57 19.61 10.41
N ALA A 266 -26.41 19.97 9.13
CA ALA A 266 -26.74 19.10 8.00
C ALA A 266 -25.71 17.97 7.78
N VAL A 267 -24.41 18.25 7.93
CA VAL A 267 -23.33 17.25 7.69
C VAL A 267 -22.89 16.50 8.93
N GLN A 268 -23.24 16.98 10.12
CA GLN A 268 -22.85 16.45 11.43
C GLN A 268 -21.34 16.19 11.55
N GLY A 269 -20.52 17.08 10.97
CA GLY A 269 -19.06 16.95 10.94
C GLY A 269 -18.51 15.84 10.03
N SER A 270 -19.32 15.21 9.17
CA SER A 270 -18.88 14.19 8.23
C SER A 270 -17.92 14.77 7.17
N PRO A 271 -16.66 14.29 7.08
CA PRO A 271 -15.70 14.78 6.11
C PRO A 271 -16.14 14.58 4.66
N GLN A 272 -16.78 13.45 4.35
CA GLN A 272 -17.26 13.15 3.00
C GLN A 272 -18.38 14.08 2.57
N LEU A 273 -19.40 14.28 3.42
CA LEU A 273 -20.51 15.18 3.10
C LEU A 273 -20.03 16.62 2.99
N LEU A 274 -19.10 17.03 3.86
CA LEU A 274 -18.49 18.36 3.80
C LEU A 274 -17.68 18.56 2.51
N GLY A 275 -17.00 17.52 2.02
CA GLY A 275 -16.35 17.53 0.70
C GLY A 275 -17.35 17.82 -0.43
N ILE A 276 -18.43 17.03 -0.50
CA ILE A 276 -19.48 17.16 -1.52
C ILE A 276 -20.14 18.55 -1.50
N ILE A 277 -20.52 19.03 -0.31
CA ILE A 277 -21.13 20.36 -0.17
C ILE A 277 -20.13 21.45 -0.54
N GLY A 278 -18.87 21.33 -0.12
CA GLY A 278 -17.82 22.27 -0.48
C GLY A 278 -17.63 22.36 -1.99
N ASP A 279 -17.58 21.23 -2.70
CA ASP A 279 -17.46 21.18 -4.16
C ASP A 279 -18.66 21.87 -4.84
N ASN A 280 -19.88 21.61 -4.38
CA ASN A 280 -21.10 22.23 -4.92
C ASN A 280 -21.16 23.74 -4.67
N LEU A 281 -20.78 24.20 -3.48
CA LEU A 281 -20.74 25.62 -3.13
C LEU A 281 -19.65 26.36 -3.92
N GLU A 282 -18.49 25.75 -4.10
CA GLU A 282 -17.41 26.31 -4.91
C GLU A 282 -17.85 26.47 -6.37
N GLN A 283 -18.51 25.46 -6.96
CA GLN A 283 -19.07 25.55 -8.31
C GLN A 283 -20.15 26.62 -8.45
N ALA A 284 -21.00 26.82 -7.45
CA ALA A 284 -22.03 27.84 -7.47
C ALA A 284 -21.49 29.28 -7.33
N VAL A 285 -20.28 29.43 -6.75
CA VAL A 285 -19.62 30.73 -6.55
C VAL A 285 -18.65 31.06 -7.69
N ARG A 286 -18.20 30.07 -8.49
CA ARG A 286 -17.50 30.36 -9.74
C ARG A 286 -18.47 31.09 -10.68
N PRO A 287 -18.13 32.28 -11.19
CA PRO A 287 -18.86 32.84 -12.30
C PRO A 287 -18.88 31.78 -13.41
N GLY A 288 -20.00 31.58 -14.07
CA GLY A 288 -19.98 30.84 -15.33
C GLY A 288 -18.89 31.49 -16.18
N ASP A 289 -17.94 30.70 -16.68
CA ASP A 289 -17.25 31.07 -17.89
C ASP A 289 -18.38 31.17 -18.92
N ASP A 290 -18.92 32.38 -19.08
CA ASP A 290 -19.69 32.74 -20.25
C ASP A 290 -18.76 32.44 -21.43
N ASP A 291 -19.12 31.42 -22.18
CA ASP A 291 -18.68 31.20 -23.56
C ASP A 291 -18.91 32.50 -24.33
N ASP A 292 -17.94 33.40 -24.30
CA ASP A 292 -17.82 34.55 -25.18
C ASP A 292 -16.87 34.15 -26.33
N TRP A 293 -17.48 33.63 -27.40
CA TRP A 293 -17.05 33.54 -28.80
C TRP A 293 -15.91 32.58 -29.21
#